data_AF-A0A6P7TW62-F1
#
_entry.id   AF-A0A6P7TW62-F1
#
_cell.length_a   1.000
_cell.length_b   1.000
_cell.length_c   1.000
_cell.angle_alpha   90.00
_cell.angle_beta   90.00
_cell.angle_gamma   90.00
#
_symmetry.space_group_name_H-M   'P 1'
#
loop_
_entity.id
_entity.type
_entity.pdbx_description
1 polymer ?
#
loop_
_entity_poly.entity_id
_entity_poly.type
_entity_poly.pdbx_seq_one_letter_code
_entity_poly.pdbx_strand_id
1 'polypeptide(L)'
;MDVDIENISEEFSKIFDVDRRKSQIEIINLKNDITLKLHSNVNMWKFMSQEKYPILIDSYQRILSCFGSTYLSETSFSSMKMIKSQYRTRLTDDHLGDCMRIAISLYEPEFEIIASELQCQKSH
;
A
#
# COMPACT_ATOMS: atom_id res chain seq x y z
N MET A 1 -12.49 3.95 -30.10
CA MET A 1 -13.59 3.89 -29.12
C MET A 1 -13.62 5.26 -28.46
N ASP A 2 -14.67 6.04 -28.68
CA ASP A 2 -14.77 7.36 -28.06
C ASP A 2 -15.01 7.17 -26.57
N VAL A 3 -14.09 7.68 -25.76
CA VAL A 3 -14.19 7.65 -24.31
C VAL A 3 -15.20 8.72 -23.90
N ASP A 4 -16.30 8.29 -23.27
CA ASP A 4 -17.30 9.18 -22.68
C ASP A 4 -16.74 9.80 -21.40
N ILE A 5 -16.10 10.95 -21.56
CA ILE A 5 -15.48 11.70 -20.47
C ILE A 5 -16.55 12.21 -19.49
N GLU A 6 -17.78 12.44 -19.96
CA GLU A 6 -18.83 13.02 -19.14
C GLU A 6 -19.39 11.99 -18.17
N ASN A 7 -19.61 10.75 -18.63
CA ASN A 7 -19.95 9.63 -17.73
C ASN A 7 -18.80 9.28 -16.78
N ILE A 8 -17.56 9.22 -17.28
CA ILE A 8 -16.40 8.89 -16.43
C ILE A 8 -16.20 9.95 -15.35
N SER A 9 -16.27 11.23 -15.69
CA SER A 9 -16.14 12.30 -14.68
C SER A 9 -17.27 12.28 -13.66
N GLU A 10 -18.47 11.88 -14.06
CA GLU A 10 -19.60 11.71 -13.14
C GLU A 10 -19.34 10.57 -12.15
N GLU A 11 -19.00 9.38 -12.63
CA GLU A 11 -18.66 8.24 -11.77
C GLU A 11 -17.47 8.53 -10.87
N PHE A 12 -16.41 9.13 -11.43
CA PHE A 12 -15.20 9.50 -10.69
C PHE A 12 -15.52 10.50 -9.57
N SER A 13 -16.31 11.53 -9.87
CA SER A 13 -16.72 12.52 -8.87
C SER A 13 -17.51 11.89 -7.71
N LYS A 14 -18.36 10.91 -7.99
CA LYS A 14 -19.13 10.17 -6.98
C LYS A 14 -18.25 9.26 -6.13
N ILE A 15 -17.30 8.55 -6.74
CA ILE A 15 -16.42 7.61 -6.03
C ILE A 15 -15.46 8.34 -5.09
N PHE A 16 -14.85 9.43 -5.55
CA PHE A 16 -13.83 10.13 -4.79
C PHE A 16 -14.37 11.34 -4.02
N ASP A 17 -15.64 11.68 -4.15
CA ASP A 17 -16.24 12.89 -3.56
C ASP A 17 -15.45 14.16 -3.91
N VAL A 18 -15.25 14.36 -5.23
CA VAL A 18 -14.47 15.47 -5.78
C VAL A 18 -15.30 16.30 -6.75
N ASP A 19 -14.90 17.55 -6.97
CA ASP A 19 -15.59 18.43 -7.91
C ASP A 19 -15.56 17.83 -9.34
N ARG A 20 -16.76 17.59 -9.89
CA ARG A 20 -16.93 16.99 -11.23
C ARG A 20 -16.26 17.82 -12.32
N ARG A 21 -16.36 19.15 -12.31
CA ARG A 21 -15.79 19.98 -13.37
C ARG A 21 -14.26 19.97 -13.32
N LYS A 22 -13.69 20.07 -12.12
CA LYS A 22 -12.24 20.02 -11.95
C LYS A 22 -11.67 18.66 -12.33
N SER A 23 -12.30 17.56 -11.91
CA SER A 23 -11.90 16.21 -12.31
C SER A 23 -12.07 15.98 -13.81
N GLN A 24 -13.17 16.47 -14.42
CA GLN A 24 -13.37 16.40 -15.87
C GLN A 24 -12.25 17.11 -16.65
N ILE A 25 -11.83 18.29 -16.21
CA ILE A 25 -10.71 19.02 -16.81
C ILE A 25 -9.41 18.21 -16.73
N GLU A 26 -9.09 17.63 -15.57
CA GLU A 26 -7.90 16.77 -15.43
C GLU A 26 -7.97 15.52 -16.31
N ILE A 27 -9.14 14.87 -16.42
CA ILE A 27 -9.36 13.71 -17.30
C ILE A 27 -9.17 14.09 -18.77
N ILE A 28 -9.69 15.25 -19.21
CA ILE A 28 -9.47 15.77 -20.57
C ILE A 28 -7.99 16.03 -20.81
N ASN A 29 -7.32 16.70 -19.87
CA ASN A 29 -5.89 17.00 -19.95
C ASN A 29 -5.07 15.72 -20.02
N LEU A 30 -5.41 14.70 -19.21
CA LEU A 30 -4.76 13.40 -19.24
C LEU A 30 -4.97 12.69 -20.59
N LYS A 31 -6.21 12.68 -21.11
CA LYS A 31 -6.52 12.08 -22.43
C LYS A 31 -5.73 12.76 -23.55
N ASN A 32 -5.38 14.02 -23.41
CA ASN A 32 -4.63 14.77 -24.42
C ASN A 32 -3.12 14.85 -24.14
N ASP A 33 -2.64 14.29 -23.03
CA ASP A 33 -1.23 14.34 -22.67
C ASP A 33 -0.41 13.31 -23.46
N ILE A 34 0.38 13.80 -24.41
CA ILE A 34 1.24 12.98 -25.27
C ILE A 34 2.41 12.39 -24.47
N THR A 35 2.99 13.13 -23.52
CA THR A 35 4.17 12.64 -22.78
C THR A 35 3.78 11.50 -21.86
N LEU A 36 2.62 11.59 -21.20
CA LEU A 36 2.08 10.50 -20.39
C LEU A 36 1.68 9.29 -21.24
N LYS A 37 1.11 9.50 -22.44
CA LYS A 37 0.81 8.40 -23.38
C LYS A 37 2.06 7.63 -23.80
N LEU A 38 3.17 8.32 -24.04
CA LEU A 38 4.46 7.68 -24.37
C LEU A 38 4.96 6.78 -23.23
N HIS A 39 4.65 7.13 -21.98
CA HIS A 39 5.00 6.36 -20.78
C HIS A 39 3.85 5.48 -20.27
N SER A 40 2.77 5.28 -21.03
CA SER A 40 1.61 4.49 -20.58
C SER A 40 1.97 3.03 -20.22
N ASN A 41 3.01 2.47 -20.85
CA ASN A 41 3.54 1.14 -20.57
C ASN A 41 4.48 1.10 -19.33
N VAL A 42 4.88 2.25 -18.79
CA VAL A 42 5.86 2.39 -17.70
C VAL A 42 5.27 3.28 -16.62
N ASN A 43 4.79 2.68 -15.52
CA ASN A 43 4.29 3.34 -14.30
C ASN A 43 4.00 4.85 -14.44
N MET A 44 3.00 5.17 -15.28
CA MET A 44 2.68 6.54 -15.75
C MET A 44 2.55 7.54 -14.59
N TRP A 45 2.08 7.06 -13.44
CA TRP A 45 1.92 7.82 -12.20
C TRP A 45 3.21 8.51 -11.72
N LYS A 46 4.40 7.98 -12.05
CA LYS A 46 5.69 8.62 -11.71
C LYS A 46 5.96 9.90 -12.50
N PHE A 47 5.31 10.07 -13.64
CA PHE A 47 5.51 11.21 -14.54
C PHE A 47 4.40 12.26 -14.42
N MET A 48 3.36 11.98 -13.63
CA MET A 48 2.33 12.97 -13.32
C MET A 48 2.85 13.95 -12.27
N SER A 49 2.66 15.25 -12.50
CA SER A 49 2.99 16.27 -11.50
C SER A 49 1.78 16.63 -10.64
N GLN A 50 2.00 16.77 -9.33
CA GLN A 50 0.96 17.19 -8.36
C GLN A 50 0.35 18.55 -8.74
N GLU A 51 1.11 19.43 -9.36
CA GLU A 51 0.66 20.74 -9.82
C GLU A 51 -0.35 20.64 -10.98
N LYS A 52 -0.16 19.66 -11.88
CA LYS A 52 -0.97 19.53 -13.10
C LYS A 52 -2.18 18.61 -12.92
N TYR A 53 -2.05 17.60 -12.05
CA TYR A 53 -3.07 16.57 -11.83
C TYR A 53 -3.36 16.32 -10.34
N PRO A 54 -3.65 17.37 -9.53
CA PRO A 54 -3.81 17.20 -8.09
C PRO A 54 -4.95 16.24 -7.72
N ILE A 55 -6.07 16.26 -8.44
CA ILE A 55 -7.23 15.40 -8.13
C ILE A 55 -6.96 13.95 -8.50
N LEU A 56 -6.38 13.70 -9.68
CA LEU A 56 -6.07 12.34 -10.12
C LEU A 56 -5.01 11.68 -9.24
N ILE A 57 -3.98 12.43 -8.81
CA ILE A 57 -2.93 11.89 -7.94
C ILE A 57 -3.47 11.62 -6.53
N ASP A 58 -4.26 12.54 -5.94
CA ASP A 58 -4.90 12.30 -4.64
C ASP A 58 -5.79 11.04 -4.67
N SER A 59 -6.60 10.90 -5.72
CA SER A 59 -7.49 9.74 -5.89
C SER A 59 -6.69 8.45 -6.03
N TYR A 60 -5.59 8.46 -6.81
CA TYR A 60 -4.67 7.33 -6.91
C TYR A 60 -4.05 6.95 -5.55
N GLN A 61 -3.60 7.94 -4.78
CA GLN A 61 -3.04 7.72 -3.44
C GLN A 61 -4.06 7.12 -2.48
N ARG A 62 -5.32 7.56 -2.53
CA ARG A 62 -6.40 6.98 -1.73
C ARG A 62 -6.64 5.51 -2.06
N ILE A 63 -6.69 5.17 -3.36
CA ILE A 63 -6.79 3.78 -3.81
C ILE A 63 -5.60 2.96 -3.30
N LEU A 64 -4.38 3.46 -3.49
CA LEU A 64 -3.16 2.78 -3.07
C LEU A 64 -3.12 2.58 -1.54
N SER A 65 -3.59 3.55 -0.77
CA SER A 65 -3.72 3.48 0.69
C SER A 65 -4.70 2.40 1.12
N CYS A 66 -5.87 2.30 0.46
CA CYS A 66 -6.83 1.22 0.71
C CYS A 66 -6.17 -0.14 0.46
N PHE A 67 -5.52 -0.34 -0.70
CA PHE A 67 -4.82 -1.60 -1.00
C PHE A 67 -3.69 -1.91 0.00
N GLY A 68 -2.91 -0.90 0.39
CA GLY A 68 -1.86 -1.05 1.38
C GLY A 68 -2.40 -1.47 2.75
N SER A 69 -3.47 -0.82 3.21
CA SER A 69 -4.09 -1.11 4.52
C SER A 69 -4.77 -2.48 4.56
N THR A 70 -5.47 -2.87 3.50
CA THR A 70 -6.06 -4.20 3.32
C THR A 70 -4.94 -5.22 3.35
N TYR A 71 -4.00 -5.17 2.40
CA TYR A 71 -2.88 -6.11 2.32
C TYR A 71 -2.14 -6.26 3.66
N LEU A 72 -1.84 -5.13 4.32
CA LEU A 72 -1.17 -5.13 5.60
C LEU A 72 -2.02 -5.80 6.68
N SER A 73 -3.33 -5.55 6.69
CA SER A 73 -4.27 -6.18 7.62
C SER A 73 -4.37 -7.69 7.39
N GLU A 74 -4.56 -8.15 6.15
CA GLU A 74 -4.61 -9.59 5.87
C GLU A 74 -3.29 -10.29 6.18
N THR A 75 -2.16 -9.67 5.82
CA THR A 75 -0.82 -10.17 6.17
C THR A 75 -0.67 -10.24 7.68
N SER A 76 -1.11 -9.20 8.39
CA SER A 76 -1.06 -9.16 9.86
C SER A 76 -1.89 -10.28 10.48
N PHE A 77 -3.13 -10.48 10.04
CA PHE A 77 -3.99 -11.56 10.54
C PHE A 77 -3.43 -12.95 10.23
N SER A 78 -2.91 -13.14 9.02
CA SER A 78 -2.28 -14.40 8.61
C SER A 78 -1.04 -14.70 9.46
N SER A 79 -0.15 -13.72 9.63
CA SER A 79 1.03 -13.81 10.48
C SER A 79 0.65 -14.08 11.93
N MET A 80 -0.35 -13.39 12.47
CA MET A 80 -0.85 -13.62 13.82
C MET A 80 -1.35 -15.06 14.00
N LYS A 81 -2.08 -15.59 13.02
CA LYS A 81 -2.57 -16.98 13.04
C LYS A 81 -1.42 -17.99 13.04
N MET A 82 -0.37 -17.73 12.27
CA MET A 82 0.84 -18.56 12.25
C MET A 82 1.60 -18.48 13.58
N ILE A 83 1.76 -17.28 14.14
CA ILE A 83 2.44 -17.05 15.43
C ILE A 83 1.67 -17.71 16.57
N LYS A 84 0.33 -17.60 16.59
CA LYS A 84 -0.57 -18.24 17.56
C LYS A 84 -0.86 -19.72 17.24
N SER A 85 0.06 -20.44 16.61
CA SER A 85 -0.17 -21.85 16.29
C SER A 85 -0.54 -22.68 17.54
N GLN A 86 -1.29 -23.76 17.33
CA GLN A 86 -1.72 -24.68 18.39
C GLN A 86 -0.58 -25.32 19.20
N TYR A 87 0.66 -25.21 18.71
CA TYR A 87 1.85 -25.77 19.36
C TYR A 87 2.52 -24.81 20.35
N ARG A 88 2.07 -23.55 20.45
CA ARG A 88 2.61 -22.54 21.38
C ARG A 88 1.66 -22.26 22.53
N THR A 89 1.74 -23.06 23.58
CA THR A 89 0.89 -22.95 24.80
C THR A 89 1.32 -21.86 25.79
N ARG A 90 2.48 -21.21 25.60
CA ARG A 90 3.06 -20.22 26.53
C ARG A 90 3.28 -18.83 25.92
N LEU A 91 2.61 -18.50 24.81
CA LEU A 91 2.76 -17.18 24.18
C LEU A 91 1.96 -16.14 24.97
N THR A 92 2.64 -15.14 25.55
CA THR A 92 1.96 -13.98 26.17
C THR A 92 1.67 -12.91 25.12
N ASP A 93 0.82 -11.95 25.45
CA ASP A 93 0.48 -10.84 24.54
C ASP A 93 1.70 -9.97 24.20
N ASP A 94 2.61 -9.75 25.13
CA ASP A 94 3.86 -9.02 24.88
C ASP A 94 4.73 -9.74 23.82
N HIS A 95 4.96 -11.04 23.99
CA HIS A 95 5.73 -11.85 23.03
C HIS A 95 5.06 -11.90 21.66
N LEU A 96 3.72 -11.93 21.61
CA LEU A 96 2.97 -11.85 20.36
C LEU A 96 3.22 -10.52 19.66
N GLY A 97 3.19 -9.41 20.41
CA GLY A 97 3.47 -8.07 19.90
C GLY A 97 4.86 -7.98 19.26
N ASP A 98 5.87 -8.52 19.93
CA ASP A 98 7.25 -8.56 19.41
C ASP A 98 7.35 -9.41 18.13
N CYS A 99 6.75 -10.60 18.12
CA CYS A 99 6.74 -11.47 16.94
C CYS A 99 6.02 -10.81 15.75
N MET A 100 4.89 -10.14 16.00
CA MET A 100 4.12 -9.43 14.98
C MET A 100 4.91 -8.25 14.40
N ARG A 101 5.62 -7.50 15.25
CA ARG A 101 6.49 -6.40 14.82
C ARG A 101 7.55 -6.89 13.84
N ILE A 102 8.21 -8.01 14.14
CA ILE A 102 9.19 -8.62 13.24
C ILE A 102 8.52 -9.14 11.96
N ALA A 103 7.36 -9.78 12.06
CA ALA A 103 6.70 -10.41 10.91
C ALA A 103 6.10 -9.45 9.88
N ILE A 104 5.76 -8.22 10.29
CA ILE A 104 5.01 -7.26 9.45
C ILE A 104 5.86 -6.05 9.03
N SER A 105 6.93 -5.75 9.77
CA SER A 105 7.80 -4.61 9.45
C SER A 105 8.89 -5.00 8.46
N LEU A 106 9.48 -3.97 7.83
CA LEU A 106 10.72 -4.10 7.05
C LEU A 106 11.97 -4.14 7.94
N TYR A 107 11.80 -4.25 9.27
CA TYR A 107 12.91 -4.29 10.20
C TYR A 107 13.63 -5.63 10.08
N GLU A 108 14.92 -5.57 9.78
CA GLU A 108 15.79 -6.73 9.75
C GLU A 108 16.62 -6.72 11.05
N PRO A 109 16.39 -7.66 11.99
CA PRO A 109 17.18 -7.74 13.21
C PRO A 109 18.64 -8.01 12.90
N GLU A 110 19.56 -7.41 13.68
CA GLU A 110 21.00 -7.70 13.59
C GLU A 110 21.31 -9.06 14.22
N PHE A 111 20.97 -10.14 13.51
CA PHE A 111 21.05 -11.52 14.01
C PHE A 111 22.46 -11.92 14.46
N GLU A 112 23.50 -11.40 13.81
CA GLU A 112 24.89 -11.71 14.15
C GLU A 112 25.27 -11.22 15.55
N ILE A 113 24.88 -9.98 15.88
CA ILE A 113 25.13 -9.39 17.20
C ILE A 113 24.35 -10.17 18.26
N ILE A 114 23.06 -10.40 18.02
CA ILE A 114 22.19 -11.14 18.94
C ILE A 114 22.74 -12.55 19.20
N ALA A 115 23.17 -13.26 18.15
CA ALA A 115 23.75 -14.59 18.27
C ALA A 115 25.07 -14.59 19.05
N SER A 116 25.88 -13.54 18.91
CA SER A 116 27.15 -13.39 19.65
C SER A 116 26.96 -13.13 21.15
N GLU A 117 25.86 -12.47 21.51
CA GLU A 117 25.51 -12.14 22.91
C GLU A 117 24.74 -13.26 23.63
N LEU A 118 24.18 -14.21 22.88
CA LEU A 118 23.41 -15.34 23.42
C LEU A 118 24.31 -16.36 24.11
N GLN A 119 24.14 -16.52 25.43
CA GLN A 119 24.87 -17.54 26.19
C GLN A 119 24.30 -18.93 25.88
N CYS A 120 25.02 -19.70 25.04
CA CYS A 120 24.67 -21.08 24.72
C CYS A 120 24.59 -21.94 25.99
N GLN A 121 23.38 -22.39 26.33
CA GLN A 121 23.18 -23.42 27.35
C GLN A 121 23.71 -24.74 26.80
N LYS A 122 24.76 -25.29 27.44
CA LYS A 122 25.27 -26.62 27.08
C LYS A 122 24.20 -27.64 27.44
N SER A 123 23.74 -28.42 26.46
CA SER A 123 22.93 -29.61 26.73
C SER A 123 23.70 -30.55 27.64
N HIS A 124 23.00 -31.14 28.60
CA HIS A 124 23.52 -32.16 29.49
C HIS A 124 23.55 -33.55 28.84
#